data_AF-A0A951XSY5-F1
#
_entry.id   AF-A0A951XSY5-F1
#
_cell.length_a   1.000
_cell.length_b   1.000
_cell.length_c   1.000
_cell.angle_alpha   90.00
_cell.angle_beta   90.00
_cell.angle_gamma   90.00
#
_symmetry.space_group_name_H-M   'P 1'
#
loop_
_entity.id
_entity.type
_entity.pdbx_description
1 polymer ?
#
loop_
_entity_poly.entity_id
_entity_poly.type
_entity_poly.pdbx_seq_one_letter_code
_entity_poly.pdbx_strand_id
1 'polypeptide(L)'
;MIRRLAPVALALLLSACGTPAVVTQRVEIPIPVRPITAADLPPPPADEFGATSSADPLDAQVRALLLDREMTAAYLKRLRALVGACVGPATPAPRLPTME
;
A
#
# COMPACT_ATOMS: atom_id res chain seq x y z
N MET A 1 -8.43 46.75 15.51
CA MET A 1 -8.75 45.59 16.39
C MET A 1 -9.10 44.31 15.63
N ILE A 2 -9.59 44.38 14.38
CA ILE A 2 -10.06 43.21 13.60
C ILE A 2 -8.95 42.20 13.24
N ARG A 3 -7.70 42.65 12.99
CA ARG A 3 -6.57 41.77 12.65
C ARG A 3 -6.18 40.75 13.72
N ARG A 4 -6.55 40.97 15.00
CA ARG A 4 -6.20 40.04 16.10
C ARG A 4 -7.26 38.94 16.33
N LEU A 5 -8.43 39.06 15.71
CA LEU A 5 -9.52 38.07 15.85
C LEU A 5 -9.44 36.95 14.83
N ALA A 6 -8.76 37.18 13.69
CA ALA A 6 -8.54 36.18 12.64
C ALA A 6 -7.89 34.87 13.12
N PRO A 7 -6.80 34.87 13.93
CA PRO A 7 -6.20 33.61 14.37
C PRO A 7 -7.09 32.85 15.36
N VAL A 8 -7.89 33.56 16.16
CA VAL A 8 -8.81 32.95 17.14
C VAL A 8 -9.97 32.27 16.42
N ALA A 9 -10.56 32.94 15.44
CA ALA A 9 -11.62 32.37 14.61
C ALA A 9 -11.14 31.14 13.84
N LEU A 10 -9.92 31.19 13.28
CA LEU A 10 -9.31 30.06 12.56
C LEU A 10 -9.05 28.86 13.50
N ALA A 11 -8.56 29.11 14.72
CA ALA A 11 -8.32 28.06 15.71
C ALA A 11 -9.63 27.36 16.14
N LEU A 12 -10.73 28.12 16.27
CA LEU A 12 -12.07 27.58 16.56
C LEU A 12 -12.64 26.75 15.40
N LEU A 13 -12.42 27.18 14.16
CA LEU A 13 -12.82 26.42 12.97
C LEU A 13 -12.05 25.10 12.83
N LEU A 14 -10.77 25.09 13.19
CA LEU A 14 -9.93 23.90 13.15
C LEU A 14 -10.28 22.90 14.25
N SER A 15 -10.65 23.35 15.46
CA SER A 15 -11.04 22.45 16.55
C SER A 15 -12.42 21.82 16.36
N ALA A 16 -13.28 22.42 15.54
CA ALA A 16 -14.57 21.86 15.17
C ALA A 16 -14.49 20.77 14.09
N CYS A 17 -13.31 20.53 13.49
CA CYS A 17 -13.10 19.48 12.51
C CYS A 17 -12.85 18.14 13.21
N GLY A 18 -13.91 17.58 13.79
CA GLY A 18 -13.89 16.21 14.33
C GLY A 18 -13.94 15.17 13.21
N THR A 19 -13.11 14.13 13.30
CA THR A 19 -13.15 12.99 12.37
C THR A 19 -14.45 12.19 12.56
N PRO A 20 -15.12 11.76 11.47
CA PRO A 20 -16.36 10.98 11.59
C PRO A 20 -16.09 9.65 12.30
N ALA A 21 -16.97 9.31 13.25
CA ALA A 21 -16.91 8.03 13.94
C ALA A 21 -17.18 6.89 12.93
N VAL A 22 -16.17 6.07 12.69
CA VAL A 22 -16.27 4.93 11.77
C VAL A 22 -17.01 3.79 12.48
N VAL A 23 -18.23 3.50 12.03
CA VAL A 23 -18.97 2.31 12.45
C VAL A 23 -18.48 1.14 11.61
N THR A 24 -17.83 0.16 12.23
CA THR A 24 -17.45 -1.09 11.56
C THR A 24 -18.51 -2.14 11.82
N GLN A 25 -19.10 -2.67 10.75
CA GLN A 25 -20.00 -3.82 10.82
C GLN A 25 -19.26 -5.04 10.30
N ARG A 26 -19.14 -6.08 11.13
CA ARG A 26 -18.50 -7.34 10.72
C ARG A 26 -19.54 -8.17 9.97
N VAL A 27 -19.25 -8.48 8.71
CA VAL A 27 -20.07 -9.36 7.87
C VAL A 27 -19.25 -10.62 7.60
N GLU A 28 -19.74 -11.77 8.04
CA GLU A 28 -19.15 -13.06 7.69
C GLU A 28 -19.77 -13.55 6.38
N ILE A 29 -18.93 -13.66 5.35
CA ILE A 29 -19.31 -14.18 4.04
C ILE A 29 -18.74 -15.60 3.96
N PRO A 30 -19.58 -16.65 3.95
CA PRO A 30 -19.10 -18.01 3.76
C PRO A 30 -18.59 -18.16 2.32
N ILE A 31 -17.27 -18.30 2.17
CA ILE A 31 -16.65 -18.58 0.89
C ILE A 31 -16.55 -20.10 0.74
N PRO A 32 -17.25 -20.73 -0.22
CA PRO A 32 -17.07 -22.14 -0.50
C PRO A 32 -15.70 -22.35 -1.15
N VAL A 33 -14.70 -22.71 -0.34
CA VAL A 33 -13.38 -23.08 -0.83
C VAL A 33 -13.41 -24.56 -1.19
N ARG A 34 -13.37 -24.88 -2.48
CA ARG A 34 -13.10 -26.24 -2.94
C ARG A 34 -11.59 -26.48 -2.87
N PRO A 35 -11.10 -27.49 -2.14
CA PRO A 35 -9.68 -27.82 -2.13
C PRO A 35 -9.27 -28.29 -3.53
N ILE A 36 -8.34 -27.58 -4.15
CA ILE A 36 -7.72 -28.00 -5.41
C ILE A 36 -6.75 -29.12 -5.09
N THR A 37 -6.91 -30.28 -5.72
CA THR A 37 -5.98 -31.40 -5.55
C THR A 37 -4.79 -31.22 -6.49
N ALA A 38 -3.61 -31.73 -6.12
CA ALA A 38 -2.42 -31.64 -6.97
C ALA A 38 -2.59 -32.32 -8.34
N ALA A 39 -3.58 -33.21 -8.49
CA ALA A 39 -3.95 -33.84 -9.76
C ALA A 39 -4.70 -32.91 -10.72
N ASP A 40 -5.32 -31.84 -10.22
CA ASP A 40 -6.01 -30.83 -11.03
C ASP A 40 -5.07 -29.71 -11.51
N LEU A 41 -3.81 -29.71 -11.05
CA LEU A 41 -2.81 -28.75 -11.50
C LEU A 41 -2.20 -29.24 -12.83
N PRO A 42 -2.22 -28.43 -13.90
CA PRO A 42 -1.41 -28.73 -15.06
C PRO A 42 0.06 -28.77 -14.65
N PRO A 43 0.87 -29.65 -15.26
CA PRO A 43 2.30 -29.65 -15.01
C PRO A 43 2.87 -28.26 -15.34
N PRO A 44 3.83 -27.75 -14.55
CA PRO A 44 4.53 -26.53 -14.92
C PRO A 44 5.12 -26.71 -16.32
N PRO A 45 5.15 -25.66 -17.15
CA PRO A 45 5.80 -25.74 -18.44
C PRO A 45 7.22 -26.28 -18.22
N ALA A 46 7.59 -27.32 -18.97
CA ALA A 46 8.96 -27.77 -19.02
C ALA A 46 9.73 -26.63 -19.68
N ASP A 47 10.32 -25.76 -18.86
CA ASP A 47 11.05 -24.62 -19.37
C ASP A 47 12.20 -25.14 -20.24
N GLU A 48 12.04 -25.00 -21.56
CA GLU A 48 13.18 -24.83 -22.44
C GLU A 48 13.80 -23.46 -22.14
N PHE A 49 14.44 -23.32 -20.97
CA PHE A 49 15.47 -22.30 -20.74
C PHE A 49 16.71 -22.67 -21.59
N GLY A 50 16.50 -22.94 -22.87
CA GLY A 50 17.55 -23.05 -23.86
C GLY A 50 18.00 -21.64 -24.19
N ALA A 51 18.95 -21.14 -23.41
CA ALA A 51 19.75 -19.95 -23.68
C ALA A 51 18.99 -18.83 -24.43
N THR A 52 18.28 -17.98 -23.68
CA THR A 52 17.83 -16.70 -24.23
C THR A 52 19.05 -15.98 -24.80
N SER A 53 19.07 -15.84 -26.13
CA SER A 53 20.05 -15.07 -26.86
C SER A 53 20.15 -13.70 -26.20
N SER A 54 21.36 -13.18 -25.97
CA SER A 54 21.60 -11.89 -25.29
C SER A 54 21.01 -10.66 -26.01
N ALA A 55 20.27 -10.87 -27.09
CA ALA A 55 19.55 -9.88 -27.88
C ALA A 55 18.02 -10.06 -27.79
N ASP A 56 17.51 -10.81 -26.82
CA ASP A 56 16.08 -11.00 -26.64
C ASP A 56 15.43 -9.68 -26.19
N PRO A 57 14.45 -9.11 -26.94
CA PRO A 57 13.76 -7.88 -26.54
C PRO A 57 13.08 -7.99 -25.17
N LEU A 58 12.86 -9.21 -24.68
CA LEU A 58 12.35 -9.45 -23.34
C LEU A 58 13.36 -9.07 -22.25
N ASP A 59 14.64 -9.37 -22.42
CA ASP A 59 15.68 -9.04 -21.43
C ASP A 59 15.84 -7.52 -21.26
N ALA A 60 15.73 -6.77 -22.36
CA ALA A 60 15.76 -5.31 -22.34
C ALA A 60 14.55 -4.73 -21.59
N GLN A 61 13.36 -5.29 -21.82
CA GLN A 61 12.13 -4.87 -21.14
C GLN A 61 12.16 -5.22 -19.65
N VAL A 62 12.62 -6.42 -19.29
CA VAL A 62 12.77 -6.83 -17.89
C VAL A 62 13.73 -5.89 -17.16
N ARG A 63 14.87 -5.56 -17.75
CA ARG A 63 15.81 -4.59 -17.16
C ARG A 63 15.19 -3.20 -16.98
N ALA A 64 14.44 -2.72 -17.97
CA ALA A 64 13.75 -1.44 -17.87
C ALA A 64 12.71 -1.44 -16.71
N LEU A 65 11.94 -2.52 -16.58
CA LEU A 65 10.95 -2.68 -15.51
C LEU A 65 11.61 -2.79 -14.12
N LEU A 66 12.77 -3.45 -14.02
CA LEU A 66 13.52 -3.53 -12.76
C LEU A 66 14.04 -2.15 -12.34
N LEU A 67 14.59 -1.38 -13.27
CA LEU A 67 15.04 -0.01 -13.01
C LEU A 67 13.88 0.89 -12.59
N ASP A 68 12.72 0.79 -13.26
CA ASP A 68 11.53 1.57 -12.91
C ASP A 68 11.01 1.22 -11.51
N ARG A 69 11.02 -0.07 -11.16
CA ARG A 69 10.65 -0.53 -9.81
C ARG A 69 11.56 0.05 -8.73
N GLU A 70 12.87 0.05 -8.95
CA GLU A 70 13.85 0.62 -8.00
C GLU A 70 13.65 2.12 -7.82
N MET A 71 13.46 2.85 -8.92
CA MET A 71 13.20 4.29 -8.92
C MET A 71 11.91 4.63 -8.18
N THR A 72 10.84 3.88 -8.45
CA THR A 72 9.54 4.05 -7.78
C THR A 72 9.65 3.77 -6.28
N ALA A 73 10.36 2.72 -5.87
CA ALA A 73 10.58 2.41 -4.46
C ALA A 73 11.35 3.53 -3.73
N ALA A 74 12.39 4.08 -4.35
CA ALA A 74 13.15 5.21 -3.80
C ALA A 74 12.29 6.48 -3.69
N TYR A 75 11.47 6.78 -4.71
CA TYR A 75 10.54 7.90 -4.70
C TYR A 75 9.51 7.77 -3.57
N LEU A 76 8.87 6.61 -3.44
CA LEU A 76 7.89 6.36 -2.37
C LEU A 76 8.51 6.46 -0.98
N LYS A 77 9.78 6.04 -0.81
CA LYS A 77 10.50 6.22 0.46
C LYS A 77 10.67 7.70 0.81
N ARG A 78 11.05 8.53 -0.17
CA ARG A 78 11.14 10.00 0.01
C ARG A 78 9.78 10.62 0.30
N LEU A 79 8.75 10.20 -0.44
CA LEU A 79 7.38 10.69 -0.24
C LEU A 79 6.87 10.36 1.17
N ARG A 80 7.09 9.12 1.65
CA ARG A 80 6.75 8.74 3.03
C ARG A 80 7.51 9.55 4.07
N ALA A 81 8.79 9.84 3.84
CA ALA A 81 9.57 10.67 4.75
C ALA A 81 9.03 12.12 4.79
N LEU A 82 8.67 12.69 3.63
CA LEU A 82 8.07 14.02 3.54
C LEU A 82 6.71 14.07 4.22
N VAL A 83 5.83 13.10 3.95
CA VAL A 83 4.52 12.99 4.60
C VAL A 83 4.68 12.80 6.10
N GLY A 84 5.60 11.95 6.55
CA GLY A 84 5.90 11.75 7.97
C GLY A 84 6.44 13.01 8.66
N ALA A 85 7.21 13.84 7.94
CA ALA A 85 7.65 15.14 8.44
C ALA A 85 6.51 16.16 8.53
N CYS A 86 5.56 16.13 7.59
CA CYS A 86 4.41 17.03 7.59
C CYS A 86 3.30 16.63 8.59
N VAL A 87 3.10 15.34 8.80
CA VAL A 87 1.99 14.78 9.62
C VAL A 87 2.46 14.37 11.03
N GLY A 88 3.77 14.32 11.27
CA GLY A 88 4.35 13.74 12.49
C GLY A 88 4.38 12.20 12.43
N PRO A 89 5.09 11.52 13.35
CA PRO A 89 5.14 10.07 13.37
C PRO A 89 3.73 9.50 13.48
N ALA A 90 3.33 8.69 12.50
CA ALA A 90 2.08 7.96 12.54
C ALA A 90 2.07 7.11 13.82
N THR A 91 1.16 7.43 14.73
CA THR A 91 0.89 6.63 15.93
C THR A 91 0.67 5.19 15.47
N PRO A 92 1.40 4.19 16.02
CA PRO A 92 1.19 2.81 15.62
C PRO A 92 -0.27 2.44 15.85
N ALA A 93 -0.89 1.87 14.82
CA ALA A 93 -2.27 1.39 14.88
C ALA A 93 -2.44 0.47 16.11
N PRO A 94 -3.57 0.54 16.83
CA PRO A 94 -3.80 -0.35 17.96
C PRO A 94 -3.70 -1.80 17.50
N ARG A 95 -2.80 -2.56 18.14
CA ARG A 95 -2.70 -4.02 17.94
C ARG A 95 -4.06 -4.63 18.28
N LEU A 96 -4.71 -5.23 17.29
CA LEU A 96 -5.90 -6.05 17.50
C LEU A 96 -5.53 -7.19 18.47
N PRO A 97 -6.35 -7.47 19.49
CA PRO A 97 -6.11 -8.61 20.37
C PRO A 97 -6.20 -9.90 19.55
N THR A 98 -5.15 -10.71 19.68
CA THR A 98 -5.15 -12.13 19.31
C THR A 98 -6.20 -12.82 20.18
N MET A 99 -7.28 -13.31 19.58
CA MET A 99 -8.16 -14.28 20.24
C MET A 99 -7.47 -15.64 20.16
N GLU A 100 -7.04 -16.15 21.33
CA GLU A 100 -6.85 -17.59 21.57
C GLU A 100 -8.20 -18.29 21.73
#